data_AF-A0A1J3FXD1-F1
#
_entry.id   AF-A0A1J3FXD1-F1
#
_cell.length_a   1.000
_cell.length_b   1.000
_cell.length_c   1.000
_cell.angle_alpha   90.00
_cell.angle_beta   90.00
_cell.angle_gamma   90.00
#
_symmetry.space_group_name_H-M   'P 1'
#
loop_
_entity.id
_entity.type
_entity.pdbx_description
1 polymer ?
#
loop_
_entity_poly.entity_id
_entity_poly.type
_entity_poly.pdbx_seq_one_letter_code
_entity_poly.pdbx_strand_id
1 'polypeptide(L)'
;LFCSVFLSLAMRRFTFPCLFRHRISILSGTGYSPTAARLSSLTLNSTTESEPPPITSDILLDSVRSSQWHIVEQLSNKLTPSLVSTTLLSLVKTPDLAFNFVNRIDLLCLDFRTHCLAIAVVSKLSSPRPTIELLKQVVRSSSVKDVFDELVLARDRLETKSTTLFDFLVRCCCGLKLVDEAIECFYLMKEKGFDPKTETCNCILSLLSNSNRTESAWVLYADMFRMEIKSNLHTYNIMINVLCKEGKLKRAKEMLRIMESFGIKPNVA
;
A
#
# COMPACT_ATOMS: atom_id res chain seq x y z
N LEU A 1 -0.24 5.00 37.44
CA LEU A 1 -1.36 4.03 37.59
C LEU A 1 -1.81 3.40 36.26
N PHE A 2 -1.74 4.12 35.13
CA PHE A 2 -2.10 3.58 33.80
C PHE A 2 -1.11 2.54 33.22
N CYS A 3 0.19 2.68 33.52
CA CYS A 3 1.22 1.78 32.98
C CYS A 3 1.24 0.38 33.62
N SER A 4 0.90 0.26 34.91
CA SER A 4 1.09 -1.00 35.67
C SER A 4 0.02 -2.06 35.40
N VAL A 5 -1.22 -1.66 35.10
CA VAL A 5 -2.32 -2.62 34.86
C VAL A 5 -2.26 -3.20 33.45
N PHE A 6 -1.82 -2.43 32.45
CA PHE A 6 -1.70 -2.89 31.07
C PHE A 6 -0.40 -3.68 30.79
N LEU A 7 0.74 -3.28 31.37
CA LEU A 7 1.98 -4.07 31.23
C LEU A 7 1.85 -5.48 31.82
N SER A 8 1.05 -5.65 32.87
CA SER A 8 0.89 -6.96 33.53
C SER A 8 0.17 -8.00 32.65
N LEU A 9 -0.57 -7.59 31.62
CA LEU A 9 -1.23 -8.49 30.67
C LEU A 9 -0.38 -8.78 29.43
N ALA A 10 0.50 -7.86 29.01
CA ALA A 10 1.37 -8.04 27.84
C ALA A 10 2.67 -8.83 28.13
N MET A 11 3.03 -9.02 29.41
CA MET A 11 4.31 -9.60 29.83
C MET A 11 4.23 -11.06 30.32
N ARG A 12 3.08 -11.73 30.18
CA ARG A 12 2.95 -13.15 30.57
C ARG A 12 2.46 -13.99 29.40
N ARG A 13 3.43 -14.69 28.79
CA ARG A 13 3.37 -15.60 27.64
C ARG A 13 3.60 -14.89 26.31
N PHE A 14 4.76 -15.14 25.70
CA PHE A 14 4.96 -15.58 24.32
C PHE A 14 6.47 -15.55 24.01
N THR A 15 7.13 -16.68 24.24
CA THR A 15 8.39 -17.03 23.58
C THR A 15 8.03 -17.74 22.28
N PHE A 16 8.33 -17.12 21.13
CA PHE A 16 8.27 -17.81 19.83
C PHE A 16 9.70 -18.15 19.37
N PRO A 17 9.99 -19.39 18.93
CA PRO A 17 11.29 -19.76 18.39
C PRO A 17 11.43 -19.32 16.92
N CYS A 18 12.62 -18.82 16.59
CA CYS A 18 13.07 -18.48 15.25
C CYS A 18 13.02 -19.70 14.30
N LEU A 19 12.36 -19.55 13.14
CA LEU A 19 12.45 -20.47 12.02
C LEU A 19 12.72 -19.67 10.75
N PHE A 20 13.97 -19.63 10.28
CA PHE A 20 14.31 -19.57 8.85
C PHE A 20 15.75 -20.09 8.70
N ARG A 21 15.87 -21.31 8.15
CA ARG A 21 17.14 -21.96 7.83
C ARG A 21 17.35 -21.84 6.32
N HIS A 22 18.47 -21.21 5.94
CA HIS A 22 18.96 -21.09 4.57
C HIS A 22 19.07 -22.45 3.87
N ARG A 23 18.60 -22.53 2.61
CA ARG A 23 19.11 -23.45 1.60
C ARG A 23 19.68 -22.62 0.46
N ILE A 24 21.01 -22.63 0.32
CA ILE A 24 21.72 -22.31 -0.91
C ILE A 24 22.13 -23.65 -1.50
N SER A 25 21.68 -23.93 -2.72
CA SER A 25 22.19 -25.02 -3.54
C SER A 25 22.66 -24.43 -4.87
N ILE A 26 23.98 -24.34 -4.97
CA ILE A 26 24.77 -24.13 -6.18
C ILE A 26 24.59 -25.35 -7.08
N LEU A 27 24.26 -25.16 -8.36
CA LEU A 27 24.55 -26.16 -9.39
C LEU A 27 25.19 -25.49 -10.61
N SER A 28 26.29 -26.15 -10.97
CA SER A 28 27.35 -25.83 -11.91
C SER A 28 26.94 -25.99 -13.37
N GLY A 29 27.70 -25.29 -14.22
CA GLY A 29 27.61 -25.41 -15.67
C GLY A 29 27.96 -26.78 -16.23
N THR A 30 27.33 -27.06 -17.36
CA THR A 30 27.82 -27.79 -18.55
C THR A 30 27.12 -27.06 -19.71
N GLY A 31 27.77 -26.44 -20.70
CA GLY A 31 28.79 -26.96 -21.58
C GLY A 31 28.12 -27.71 -22.72
N TYR A 32 27.68 -27.02 -23.79
CA TYR A 32 27.53 -27.57 -25.16
C TYR A 32 27.33 -26.43 -26.19
N SER A 33 28.23 -26.39 -27.18
CA SER A 33 28.03 -25.79 -28.51
C SER A 33 27.71 -26.94 -29.48
N PRO A 34 26.96 -26.71 -30.58
CA PRO A 34 27.68 -26.73 -31.86
C PRO A 34 27.13 -25.81 -32.98
N THR A 35 28.07 -25.31 -33.79
CA THR A 35 28.09 -25.17 -35.26
C THR A 35 26.97 -24.44 -36.03
N ALA A 36 27.37 -23.29 -36.58
CA ALA A 36 27.29 -22.86 -37.99
C ALA A 36 26.18 -23.41 -38.91
N ALA A 37 25.35 -22.50 -39.42
CA ALA A 37 24.85 -22.55 -40.79
C ALA A 37 24.77 -21.11 -41.36
N ARG A 38 25.63 -20.84 -42.35
CA ARG A 38 25.47 -19.72 -43.28
C ARG A 38 24.35 -20.06 -44.25
N LEU A 39 23.40 -19.15 -44.44
CA LEU A 39 22.61 -19.04 -45.66
C LEU A 39 22.48 -17.56 -46.00
N SER A 40 23.12 -17.20 -47.11
CA SER A 40 23.09 -15.90 -47.77
C SER A 40 21.89 -15.80 -48.71
N SER A 41 21.54 -14.54 -49.02
CA SER A 41 20.62 -14.03 -50.06
C SER A 41 19.15 -13.91 -49.59
N LEU A 42 18.42 -12.81 -49.81
CA LEU A 42 18.40 -11.87 -50.91
C LEU A 42 18.10 -10.44 -50.44
N THR A 43 18.77 -9.47 -51.06
CA THR A 43 18.37 -8.06 -51.10
C THR A 43 17.08 -7.89 -51.88
N LEU A 44 16.06 -7.23 -51.29
CA LEU A 44 15.01 -6.58 -52.07
C LEU A 44 14.57 -5.26 -51.41
N ASN A 45 14.96 -4.19 -52.08
CA ASN A 45 14.33 -2.88 -52.21
C ASN A 45 13.76 -2.12 -50.99
N SER A 46 14.43 -1.00 -50.75
CA SER A 46 13.98 0.22 -50.09
C SER A 46 12.55 0.64 -50.45
N THR A 47 11.68 0.65 -49.46
CA THR A 47 10.71 1.73 -49.27
C THR A 47 10.98 2.27 -47.87
N THR A 48 11.56 3.47 -47.82
CA THR A 48 11.68 4.25 -46.58
C THR A 48 10.28 4.71 -46.19
N GLU A 49 9.52 3.84 -45.54
CA GLU A 49 8.53 4.29 -44.58
C GLU A 49 9.32 4.89 -43.42
N SER A 50 9.30 6.21 -43.28
CA SER A 50 9.84 6.85 -42.08
C SER A 50 9.08 6.27 -40.89
N GLU A 51 9.77 5.53 -40.02
CA GLU A 51 9.19 5.17 -38.72
C GLU A 51 8.59 6.45 -38.12
N PRO A 52 7.32 6.44 -37.67
CA PRO A 52 6.75 7.59 -37.01
C PRO A 52 7.71 8.01 -35.89
N PRO A 53 7.95 9.32 -35.69
CA PRO A 53 8.95 9.79 -34.75
C PRO A 53 8.75 9.10 -33.39
N PRO A 54 9.84 8.61 -32.76
CA PRO A 54 9.74 7.88 -31.51
C PRO A 54 8.96 8.74 -30.51
N ILE A 55 7.95 8.17 -29.85
CA ILE A 55 7.13 8.88 -28.88
C ILE A 55 8.06 9.38 -27.78
N THR A 56 8.30 10.69 -27.73
CA THR A 56 9.11 11.31 -26.69
C THR A 56 8.27 11.63 -25.47
N SER A 57 8.93 11.70 -24.30
CA SER A 57 8.27 12.10 -23.05
C SER A 57 7.62 13.47 -23.13
N ASP A 58 8.18 14.37 -23.94
CA ASP A 58 7.68 15.74 -24.10
C ASP A 58 6.35 15.76 -24.85
N ILE A 59 6.22 15.01 -25.94
CA ILE A 59 4.95 14.91 -26.70
C ILE A 59 3.83 14.37 -25.81
N LEU A 60 4.13 13.34 -25.02
CA LEU A 60 3.16 12.75 -24.10
C LEU A 60 2.79 13.73 -22.98
N LEU A 61 3.77 14.41 -22.40
CA LEU A 61 3.54 15.41 -21.35
C LEU A 61 2.75 16.61 -21.85
N ASP A 62 3.04 17.12 -23.03
CA ASP A 62 2.31 18.23 -23.64
C ASP A 62 0.88 17.84 -23.96
N SER A 63 0.66 16.61 -24.45
CA SER A 63 -0.68 16.06 -24.68
C SER A 63 -1.48 15.97 -23.37
N VAL A 64 -0.86 15.49 -22.28
CA VAL A 64 -1.51 15.39 -20.96
C VAL A 64 -1.81 16.78 -20.39
N ARG A 65 -0.85 17.71 -20.44
CA ARG A 65 -1.03 19.09 -19.93
C ARG A 65 -2.09 19.86 -20.73
N SER A 66 -2.18 19.60 -22.03
CA SER A 66 -3.18 20.19 -22.93
C SER A 66 -4.51 19.44 -22.92
N SER A 67 -4.68 18.42 -22.06
CA SER A 67 -5.89 17.59 -21.98
C SER A 67 -6.31 16.93 -23.31
N GLN A 68 -5.35 16.61 -24.18
CA GLN A 68 -5.57 15.93 -25.45
C GLN A 68 -5.67 14.41 -25.26
N TRP A 69 -6.69 13.98 -24.52
CA TRP A 69 -6.83 12.60 -24.05
C TRP A 69 -7.00 11.55 -25.16
N HIS A 70 -7.60 11.93 -26.30
CA HIS A 70 -7.72 11.04 -27.46
C HIS A 70 -6.36 10.58 -27.98
N ILE A 71 -5.36 11.46 -27.95
CA ILE A 71 -3.98 11.12 -28.36
C ILE A 71 -3.37 10.15 -27.35
N VAL A 72 -3.57 10.39 -26.05
CA VAL A 72 -3.10 9.51 -24.98
C VAL A 72 -3.68 8.09 -25.12
N GLU A 73 -4.98 7.98 -25.41
CA GLU A 73 -5.67 6.70 -25.61
C GLU A 73 -5.15 5.95 -26.85
N GLN A 74 -4.91 6.65 -27.96
CA GLN A 74 -4.31 6.04 -29.15
C GLN A 74 -2.89 5.54 -28.91
N LEU A 75 -2.13 6.24 -28.07
CA LEU A 75 -0.75 5.89 -27.74
C LEU A 75 -0.65 4.84 -26.63
N SER A 76 -1.72 4.61 -25.86
CA SER A 76 -1.73 3.75 -24.65
C SER A 76 -1.05 2.39 -24.85
N ASN A 77 -1.40 1.67 -25.92
CA ASN A 77 -0.87 0.34 -26.25
C ASN A 77 0.62 0.33 -26.66
N LYS A 78 1.20 1.50 -26.91
CA LYS A 78 2.60 1.68 -27.34
C LYS A 78 3.48 2.28 -26.23
N LEU A 79 2.91 2.62 -25.07
CA LEU A 79 3.66 3.25 -23.99
C LEU A 79 4.55 2.24 -23.28
N THR A 80 5.82 2.60 -23.11
CA THR A 80 6.76 1.82 -22.29
C THR A 80 6.67 2.22 -20.82
N PRO A 81 6.95 1.32 -19.86
CA PRO A 81 6.95 1.64 -18.44
C PRO A 81 7.90 2.80 -18.06
N SER A 82 9.03 2.94 -18.77
CA SER A 82 9.97 4.04 -18.58
C SER A 82 9.36 5.40 -18.97
N LEU A 83 8.66 5.47 -20.11
CA LEU A 83 7.99 6.68 -20.58
C LEU A 83 6.86 7.09 -19.62
N VAL A 84 6.07 6.12 -19.17
CA VAL A 84 5.00 6.34 -18.17
C VAL A 84 5.60 6.83 -16.85
N SER A 85 6.67 6.20 -16.37
CA SER A 85 7.38 6.63 -15.16
C SER A 85 7.87 8.07 -15.24
N THR A 86 8.56 8.45 -16.33
CA THR A 86 9.07 9.83 -16.53
C THR A 86 7.93 10.85 -16.58
N THR A 87 6.82 10.47 -17.24
CA THR A 87 5.62 11.30 -17.32
C THR A 87 5.01 11.51 -15.93
N LEU A 88 4.83 10.43 -15.14
CA LEU A 88 4.29 10.49 -13.79
C LEU A 88 5.16 11.33 -12.85
N LEU A 89 6.49 11.19 -12.93
CA LEU A 89 7.45 12.01 -12.15
C LEU A 89 7.34 13.51 -12.50
N SER A 90 7.00 13.84 -13.75
CA SER A 90 6.80 15.23 -14.19
C SER A 90 5.43 15.80 -13.78
N LEU A 91 4.46 14.94 -13.43
CA LEU A 91 3.10 15.31 -13.03
C LEU A 91 2.89 15.32 -11.50
N VAL A 92 3.94 15.15 -10.72
CA VAL A 92 3.87 15.04 -9.24
C VAL A 92 3.22 16.25 -8.57
N LYS A 93 3.33 17.43 -9.18
CA LYS A 93 2.72 18.68 -8.70
C LYS A 93 1.26 18.86 -9.13
N THR A 94 0.76 18.01 -10.03
CA THR A 94 -0.58 18.06 -10.60
C THR A 94 -1.23 16.67 -10.55
N PRO A 95 -1.57 16.16 -9.35
CA PRO A 95 -2.04 14.79 -9.18
C PRO A 95 -3.36 14.50 -9.92
N ASP A 96 -4.20 15.50 -10.18
CA ASP A 96 -5.44 15.34 -10.98
C ASP A 96 -5.14 14.97 -12.43
N LEU A 97 -4.13 15.59 -13.05
CA LEU A 97 -3.69 15.22 -14.39
C LEU A 97 -3.03 13.85 -14.41
N ALA A 98 -2.24 13.52 -13.40
CA ALA A 98 -1.65 12.20 -13.25
C ALA A 98 -2.73 11.12 -13.13
N PHE A 99 -3.78 11.36 -12.35
CA PHE A 99 -4.89 10.42 -12.23
C PHE A 99 -5.65 10.24 -13.55
N ASN A 100 -5.96 11.32 -14.25
CA ASN A 100 -6.62 11.24 -15.56
C ASN A 100 -5.77 10.48 -16.59
N PHE A 101 -4.45 10.65 -16.55
CA PHE A 101 -3.52 9.88 -17.37
C PHE A 101 -3.54 8.39 -17.01
N VAL A 102 -3.39 8.06 -15.73
CA VAL A 102 -3.39 6.67 -15.22
C VAL A 102 -4.70 5.95 -15.53
N ASN A 103 -5.84 6.63 -15.47
CA ASN A 103 -7.15 6.03 -15.75
C ASN A 103 -7.41 5.75 -17.24
N ARG A 104 -6.57 6.29 -18.14
CA ARG A 104 -6.74 6.16 -19.61
C ARG A 104 -5.70 5.26 -20.26
N ILE A 105 -4.65 4.89 -19.52
CA ILE A 105 -3.67 3.92 -19.97
C ILE A 105 -4.08 2.53 -19.51
N ASP A 106 -3.74 1.51 -20.29
CA ASP A 106 -3.92 0.13 -19.83
C ASP A 106 -2.88 -0.16 -18.74
N LEU A 107 -3.36 -0.19 -17.50
CA LEU A 107 -2.57 -0.55 -16.34
C LEU A 107 -1.96 -1.95 -16.51
N LEU A 108 -2.62 -2.89 -17.20
CA LEU A 108 -2.09 -4.24 -17.40
C LEU A 108 -0.76 -4.27 -18.16
N CYS A 109 -0.41 -3.22 -18.92
CA CYS A 109 0.86 -3.09 -19.62
C CYS A 109 2.00 -2.55 -18.74
N LEU A 110 1.71 -2.06 -17.53
CA LEU A 110 2.71 -1.47 -16.64
C LEU A 110 3.38 -2.53 -15.78
N ASP A 111 4.69 -2.38 -15.56
CA ASP A 111 5.38 -3.19 -14.55
C ASP A 111 4.93 -2.82 -13.13
N PHE A 112 5.20 -3.72 -12.18
CA PHE A 112 4.84 -3.56 -10.77
C PHE A 112 5.35 -2.25 -10.15
N ARG A 113 6.56 -1.84 -10.55
CA ARG A 113 7.22 -0.60 -10.10
C ARG A 113 6.49 0.65 -10.60
N THR A 114 6.10 0.68 -11.87
CA THR A 114 5.41 1.82 -12.48
C THR A 114 3.99 1.95 -11.93
N HIS A 115 3.32 0.83 -11.65
CA HIS A 115 2.06 0.84 -10.90
C HIS A 115 2.19 1.46 -9.51
N CYS A 116 3.17 1.03 -8.72
CA CYS A 116 3.40 1.58 -7.39
C CYS A 116 3.74 3.09 -7.44
N LEU A 117 4.50 3.52 -8.45
CA LEU A 117 4.75 4.94 -8.70
C LEU A 117 3.46 5.71 -9.04
N ALA A 118 2.62 5.17 -9.92
CA ALA A 118 1.33 5.75 -10.25
C ALA A 118 0.44 5.91 -9.01
N ILE A 119 0.34 4.87 -8.20
CA ILE A 119 -0.38 4.89 -6.91
C ILE A 119 0.18 5.98 -6.00
N ALA A 120 1.51 6.07 -5.86
CA ALA A 120 2.16 7.07 -5.01
C ALA A 120 1.87 8.50 -5.47
N VAL A 121 1.84 8.77 -6.78
CA VAL A 121 1.45 10.09 -7.32
C VAL A 121 -0.04 10.37 -7.07
N VAL A 122 -0.91 9.41 -7.41
CA VAL A 122 -2.37 9.52 -7.23
C VAL A 122 -2.77 9.65 -5.75
N SER A 123 -1.97 9.12 -4.82
CA SER A 123 -2.19 9.26 -3.36
C SER A 123 -2.14 10.69 -2.84
N LYS A 124 -1.63 11.62 -3.66
CA LYS A 124 -1.60 13.05 -3.33
C LYS A 124 -2.94 13.75 -3.62
N LEU A 125 -3.92 13.07 -4.24
CA LEU A 125 -5.26 13.61 -4.42
C LEU A 125 -5.98 13.83 -3.08
N SER A 126 -6.90 14.80 -3.06
CA SER A 126 -7.73 15.04 -1.87
C SER A 126 -8.69 13.88 -1.56
N SER A 127 -9.10 13.14 -2.59
CA SER A 127 -9.97 11.96 -2.44
C SER A 127 -9.14 10.68 -2.34
N PRO A 128 -9.34 9.83 -1.32
CA PRO A 128 -8.60 8.57 -1.18
C PRO A 128 -9.14 7.47 -2.10
N ARG A 129 -10.32 7.65 -2.71
CA ARG A 129 -11.01 6.59 -3.46
C ARG A 129 -10.18 6.08 -4.64
N PRO A 130 -9.64 6.94 -5.53
CA PRO A 130 -8.86 6.45 -6.68
C PRO A 130 -7.63 5.67 -6.27
N THR A 131 -6.91 6.16 -5.26
CA THR A 131 -5.72 5.48 -4.72
C THR A 131 -6.07 4.10 -4.18
N ILE A 132 -7.16 3.99 -3.42
CA ILE A 132 -7.61 2.70 -2.86
C ILE A 132 -8.00 1.72 -3.98
N GLU A 133 -8.67 2.17 -5.05
CA GLU A 133 -9.01 1.27 -6.17
C GLU A 133 -7.77 0.73 -6.89
N LEU A 134 -6.76 1.57 -7.12
CA LEU A 134 -5.49 1.12 -7.70
C LEU A 134 -4.74 0.15 -6.75
N LEU A 135 -4.71 0.46 -5.44
CA LEU A 135 -4.12 -0.43 -4.44
C LEU A 135 -4.79 -1.80 -4.42
N LYS A 136 -6.12 -1.86 -4.57
CA LYS A 136 -6.86 -3.13 -4.62
C LYS A 136 -6.46 -4.02 -5.80
N GLN A 137 -5.99 -3.45 -6.91
CA GLN A 137 -5.51 -4.24 -8.04
C GLN A 137 -4.17 -4.89 -7.69
N VAL A 138 -3.24 -4.11 -7.16
CA VAL A 138 -1.87 -4.55 -6.85
C VAL A 138 -1.82 -5.51 -5.64
N VAL A 139 -2.63 -5.27 -4.61
CA VAL A 139 -2.73 -6.16 -3.42
C VAL A 139 -3.31 -7.54 -3.80
N ARG A 140 -4.08 -7.64 -4.89
CA ARG A 140 -4.58 -8.94 -5.38
C ARG A 140 -3.53 -9.74 -6.16
N SER A 141 -2.52 -9.06 -6.72
CA SER A 141 -1.50 -9.69 -7.56
C SER A 141 -0.19 -9.97 -6.83
N SER A 142 0.03 -9.39 -5.64
CA SER A 142 1.33 -9.40 -4.96
C SER A 142 1.18 -9.40 -3.44
N SER A 143 2.22 -9.82 -2.71
CA SER A 143 2.19 -9.80 -1.25
C SER A 143 2.16 -8.36 -0.73
N VAL A 144 1.48 -8.13 0.40
CA VAL A 144 1.35 -6.76 0.94
C VAL A 144 2.70 -6.16 1.33
N LYS A 145 3.65 -7.00 1.72
CA LYS A 145 5.03 -6.61 2.02
C LYS A 145 5.75 -6.10 0.76
N ASP A 146 5.68 -6.83 -0.34
CA ASP A 146 6.31 -6.39 -1.61
C ASP A 146 5.70 -5.07 -2.08
N VAL A 147 4.38 -4.92 -1.96
CA VAL A 147 3.68 -3.66 -2.25
C VAL A 147 4.18 -2.55 -1.34
N PHE A 148 4.27 -2.81 -0.03
CA PHE A 148 4.76 -1.83 0.94
C PHE A 148 6.19 -1.37 0.62
N ASP A 149 7.10 -2.31 0.38
CA ASP A 149 8.50 -2.04 0.08
C ASP A 149 8.66 -1.23 -1.22
N GLU A 150 7.93 -1.59 -2.29
CA GLU A 150 7.99 -0.83 -3.54
C GLU A 150 7.31 0.56 -3.41
N LEU A 151 6.27 0.70 -2.59
CA LEU A 151 5.69 2.01 -2.29
C LEU A 151 6.65 2.90 -1.48
N VAL A 152 7.49 2.32 -0.62
CA VAL A 152 8.59 3.07 0.04
C VAL A 152 9.57 3.60 -1.00
N LEU A 153 10.00 2.75 -1.94
CA LEU A 153 10.90 3.18 -3.02
C LEU A 153 10.26 4.25 -3.92
N ALA A 154 8.98 4.10 -4.26
CA ALA A 154 8.24 5.09 -5.03
C ALA A 154 8.13 6.43 -4.27
N ARG A 155 7.86 6.39 -2.96
CA ARG A 155 7.83 7.58 -2.11
C ARG A 155 9.17 8.31 -2.11
N ASP A 156 10.27 7.58 -1.98
CA ASP A 156 11.61 8.16 -1.94
C ASP A 156 11.98 8.80 -3.29
N ARG A 157 11.60 8.16 -4.41
CA ARG A 157 11.74 8.74 -5.77
C ARG A 157 10.91 10.02 -5.98
N LEU A 158 9.80 10.16 -5.26
CA LEU A 158 8.95 11.34 -5.29
C LEU A 158 9.38 12.43 -4.29
N GLU A 159 10.45 12.18 -3.53
CA GLU A 159 10.98 13.07 -2.48
C GLU A 159 9.91 13.56 -1.50
N THR A 160 8.89 12.72 -1.25
CA THR A 160 7.75 13.09 -0.39
C THR A 160 7.93 12.53 1.02
N LYS A 161 7.71 13.39 2.02
CA LYS A 161 7.70 13.00 3.44
C LYS A 161 6.35 12.44 3.90
N SER A 162 5.32 12.54 3.06
CA SER A 162 3.98 12.07 3.43
C SER A 162 3.93 10.55 3.58
N THR A 163 3.38 10.09 4.69
CA THR A 163 3.12 8.67 5.01
C THR A 163 1.67 8.25 4.76
N THR A 164 0.83 9.16 4.25
CA THR A 164 -0.60 8.92 4.02
C THR A 164 -0.89 7.76 3.06
N LEU A 165 0.04 7.47 2.16
CA LEU A 165 -0.03 6.35 1.23
C LEU A 165 -0.13 5.00 1.98
N PHE A 166 0.58 4.84 3.09
CA PHE A 166 0.55 3.61 3.88
C PHE A 166 -0.75 3.48 4.69
N ASP A 167 -1.32 4.60 5.17
CA ASP A 167 -2.67 4.62 5.73
C ASP A 167 -3.70 4.11 4.69
N PHE A 168 -3.56 4.49 3.42
CA PHE A 168 -4.44 4.00 2.35
C PHE A 168 -4.24 2.52 2.06
N LEU A 169 -3.00 2.00 2.10
CA LEU A 169 -2.73 0.57 1.97
C LEU A 169 -3.43 -0.24 3.08
N VAL A 170 -3.30 0.19 4.34
CA VAL A 170 -4.01 -0.44 5.46
C VAL A 170 -5.53 -0.41 5.25
N ARG A 171 -6.07 0.76 4.89
CA ARG A 171 -7.52 0.90 4.60
C ARG A 171 -7.97 0.00 3.47
N CYS A 172 -7.13 -0.19 2.44
CA CYS A 172 -7.37 -1.12 1.35
C CYS A 172 -7.46 -2.56 1.87
N CYS A 173 -6.47 -3.02 2.65
CA CYS A 173 -6.49 -4.35 3.28
C CYS A 173 -7.74 -4.55 4.16
N CYS A 174 -8.10 -3.56 4.98
CA CYS A 174 -9.31 -3.63 5.81
C CYS A 174 -10.59 -3.72 4.97
N GLY A 175 -10.69 -2.94 3.89
CA GLY A 175 -11.82 -2.99 2.95
C GLY A 175 -11.95 -4.33 2.23
N LEU A 176 -10.83 -5.02 1.99
CA LEU A 176 -10.77 -6.37 1.42
C LEU A 176 -10.93 -7.48 2.48
N LYS A 177 -11.07 -7.13 3.77
CA LYS A 177 -11.14 -8.06 4.91
C LYS A 177 -9.91 -8.96 5.05
N LEU A 178 -8.76 -8.47 4.59
CA LEU A 178 -7.45 -9.12 4.68
C LEU A 178 -6.85 -8.81 6.06
N VAL A 179 -7.18 -9.64 7.05
CA VAL A 179 -6.89 -9.39 8.47
C VAL A 179 -5.38 -9.44 8.73
N ASP A 180 -4.72 -10.47 8.23
CA ASP A 180 -3.30 -10.71 8.48
C ASP A 180 -2.43 -9.68 7.76
N GLU A 181 -2.80 -9.31 6.54
CA GLU A 181 -2.13 -8.29 5.72
C GLU A 181 -2.27 -6.88 6.31
N ALA A 182 -3.43 -6.55 6.89
CA ALA A 182 -3.64 -5.27 7.57
C ALA A 182 -2.76 -5.14 8.82
N ILE A 183 -2.59 -6.24 9.57
CA ILE A 183 -1.69 -6.30 10.74
C ILE A 183 -0.23 -6.22 10.28
N GLU A 184 0.15 -6.94 9.23
CA GLU A 184 1.49 -6.90 8.65
C GLU A 184 1.86 -5.47 8.22
N CYS A 185 0.96 -4.78 7.51
CA CYS A 185 1.16 -3.37 7.15
C CYS A 185 1.43 -2.48 8.36
N PHE A 186 0.66 -2.63 9.45
CA PHE A 186 0.87 -1.84 10.67
C PHE A 186 2.26 -2.05 11.25
N TYR A 187 2.76 -3.30 11.29
CA TYR A 187 4.09 -3.59 11.78
C TYR A 187 5.20 -3.13 10.83
N LEU A 188 4.99 -3.20 9.52
CA LEU A 188 5.92 -2.62 8.53
C LEU A 188 6.00 -1.10 8.67
N MET A 189 4.87 -0.42 8.89
CA MET A 189 4.84 1.02 9.20
C MET A 189 5.65 1.33 10.45
N LYS A 190 5.44 0.57 11.54
CA LYS A 190 6.18 0.71 12.79
C LYS A 190 7.68 0.48 12.61
N GLU A 191 8.10 -0.54 11.86
CA GLU A 191 9.51 -0.85 11.57
C GLU A 191 10.20 0.29 10.82
N LYS A 192 9.51 0.90 9.84
CA LYS A 192 10.03 2.04 9.08
C LYS A 192 9.88 3.39 9.80
N GLY A 193 9.28 3.42 10.99
CA GLY A 193 9.02 4.66 11.73
C GLY A 193 7.95 5.55 11.10
N PHE A 194 6.98 4.97 10.40
CA PHE A 194 5.81 5.69 9.90
C PHE A 194 4.67 5.53 10.89
N ASP A 195 4.27 6.63 11.53
CA ASP A 195 3.17 6.59 12.48
C ASP A 195 1.82 6.50 11.74
N PRO A 196 1.03 5.43 11.94
CA PRO A 196 -0.31 5.35 11.39
C PRO A 196 -1.24 6.34 12.09
N LYS A 197 -2.23 6.85 11.36
CA LYS A 197 -3.26 7.71 11.94
C LYS A 197 -4.15 6.92 12.91
N THR A 198 -4.78 7.62 13.85
CA THR A 198 -5.77 7.02 14.77
C THR A 198 -6.89 6.33 14.00
N GLU A 199 -7.38 6.94 12.90
CA GLU A 199 -8.41 6.37 12.04
C GLU A 199 -7.95 5.06 11.39
N THR A 200 -6.68 5.00 10.97
CA THR A 200 -6.06 3.81 10.38
C THR A 200 -6.01 2.66 11.39
N CYS A 201 -5.55 2.94 12.62
CA CYS A 201 -5.55 1.96 13.69
C CYS A 201 -6.98 1.47 14.02
N ASN A 202 -7.95 2.39 14.05
CA ASN A 202 -9.35 2.05 14.29
C ASN A 202 -9.94 1.16 13.19
N CYS A 203 -9.52 1.30 11.93
CA CYS A 203 -9.90 0.38 10.87
C CYS A 203 -9.43 -1.05 11.18
N ILE A 204 -8.17 -1.22 11.60
CA ILE A 204 -7.62 -2.55 11.95
C ILE A 204 -8.32 -3.10 13.21
N LEU A 205 -8.48 -2.30 14.26
CA LEU A 205 -9.18 -2.72 15.49
C LEU A 205 -10.62 -3.15 15.21
N SER A 206 -11.33 -2.43 14.34
CA SER A 206 -12.69 -2.79 13.93
C SER A 206 -12.72 -4.12 13.19
N LEU A 207 -11.79 -4.31 12.25
CA LEU A 207 -11.64 -5.56 11.52
C LEU A 207 -11.36 -6.74 12.46
N LEU A 208 -10.40 -6.59 13.37
CA LEU A 208 -10.05 -7.58 14.39
C LEU A 208 -11.24 -7.92 15.30
N SER A 209 -11.96 -6.90 15.78
CA SER A 209 -13.17 -7.09 16.57
C SER A 209 -14.22 -7.89 15.79
N ASN A 210 -14.47 -7.52 14.52
CA ASN A 210 -15.45 -8.19 13.68
C ASN A 210 -15.07 -9.63 13.33
N SER A 211 -13.78 -9.92 13.23
CA SER A 211 -13.22 -11.27 13.05
C SER A 211 -13.05 -12.05 14.36
N ASN A 212 -13.54 -11.52 15.48
CA ASN A 212 -13.43 -12.10 16.82
C ASN A 212 -11.98 -12.42 17.26
N ARG A 213 -10.99 -11.71 16.71
CA ARG A 213 -9.56 -11.82 17.07
C ARG A 213 -9.21 -10.84 18.18
N THR A 214 -9.86 -11.01 19.33
CA THR A 214 -9.81 -10.04 20.45
C THR A 214 -8.42 -9.89 21.06
N GLU A 215 -7.63 -10.98 21.13
CA GLU A 215 -6.25 -10.94 21.62
C GLU A 215 -5.36 -10.04 20.75
N SER A 216 -5.44 -10.19 19.41
CA SER A 216 -4.72 -9.33 18.48
C SER A 216 -5.16 -7.86 18.59
N ALA A 217 -6.44 -7.60 18.85
CA ALA A 217 -6.94 -6.24 19.07
C ALA A 217 -6.30 -5.60 20.31
N TRP A 218 -6.13 -6.36 21.40
CA TRP A 218 -5.43 -5.88 22.59
C TRP A 218 -3.96 -5.59 22.35
N VAL A 219 -3.27 -6.45 21.58
CA VAL A 219 -1.86 -6.25 21.22
C VAL A 219 -1.72 -4.96 20.40
N LEU A 220 -2.53 -4.77 19.36
CA LEU A 220 -2.49 -3.57 18.53
C LEU A 220 -2.86 -2.32 19.34
N TYR A 221 -3.86 -2.40 20.22
CA TYR A 221 -4.24 -1.30 21.10
C TYR A 221 -3.12 -0.90 22.06
N ALA A 222 -2.39 -1.87 22.62
CA ALA A 222 -1.21 -1.61 23.44
C ALA A 222 -0.08 -0.95 22.64
N ASP A 223 0.11 -1.36 21.39
CA ASP A 223 1.10 -0.75 20.51
C ASP A 223 0.74 0.69 20.10
N MET A 224 -0.55 1.01 19.90
CA MET A 224 -0.98 2.40 19.73
C MET A 224 -0.50 3.29 20.87
N PHE A 225 -0.61 2.83 22.13
CA PHE A 225 -0.12 3.59 23.27
C PHE A 225 1.41 3.74 23.28
N ARG A 226 2.14 2.68 22.93
CA ARG A 226 3.61 2.71 22.86
C ARG A 226 4.13 3.66 21.78
N MET A 227 3.36 3.81 20.70
CA MET A 227 3.61 4.75 19.61
C MET A 227 3.00 6.14 19.89
N GLU A 228 2.47 6.37 21.10
CA GLU A 228 1.83 7.63 21.51
C GLU A 228 0.64 8.08 20.63
N ILE A 229 0.03 7.12 19.91
CA ILE A 229 -1.16 7.35 19.09
C ILE A 229 -2.37 7.49 20.00
N LYS A 230 -2.97 8.68 20.01
CA LYS A 230 -4.10 8.99 20.90
C LYS A 230 -5.35 8.22 20.47
N SER A 231 -5.97 7.57 21.45
CA SER A 231 -7.30 6.97 21.30
C SER A 231 -8.36 8.08 21.18
N ASN A 232 -9.37 7.85 20.34
CA ASN A 232 -10.55 8.73 20.25
C ASN A 232 -11.82 7.95 20.62
N LEU A 233 -12.98 8.61 20.58
CA LEU A 233 -14.30 8.01 20.86
C LEU A 233 -14.47 6.66 20.14
N HIS A 234 -14.14 6.61 18.86
CA HIS A 234 -14.30 5.41 18.05
C HIS A 234 -13.38 4.27 18.54
N THR A 235 -12.13 4.59 18.91
CA THR A 235 -11.20 3.62 19.50
C THR A 235 -11.78 2.99 20.78
N TYR A 236 -12.28 3.82 21.70
CA TYR A 236 -12.85 3.34 22.95
C TYR A 236 -14.06 2.44 22.71
N ASN A 237 -14.97 2.83 21.82
CA ASN A 237 -16.14 2.02 21.48
C ASN A 237 -15.76 0.66 20.91
N ILE A 238 -14.75 0.60 20.03
CA ILE A 238 -14.26 -0.67 19.48
C ILE A 238 -13.74 -1.56 20.61
N MET A 239 -12.94 -1.02 21.53
CA MET A 239 -12.36 -1.79 22.64
C MET A 239 -13.42 -2.21 23.68
N ILE A 240 -14.46 -1.40 23.89
CA ILE A 240 -15.63 -1.77 24.70
C ILE A 240 -16.37 -2.94 24.05
N ASN A 241 -16.60 -2.90 22.72
CA ASN A 241 -17.21 -4.00 21.99
C ASN A 241 -16.36 -5.29 22.09
N VAL A 242 -15.03 -5.17 21.99
CA VAL A 242 -14.10 -6.28 22.22
C VAL A 242 -14.28 -6.88 23.61
N LEU A 243 -14.36 -6.07 24.67
CA LEU A 243 -14.62 -6.54 26.04
C LEU A 243 -15.99 -7.22 26.18
N CYS A 244 -17.01 -6.71 25.52
CA CYS A 244 -18.34 -7.33 25.50
C CYS A 244 -18.32 -8.70 24.82
N LYS A 245 -17.62 -8.83 23.68
CA LYS A 245 -17.43 -10.12 22.99
C LYS A 245 -16.66 -11.15 23.82
N GLU A 246 -15.75 -10.69 24.67
CA GLU A 246 -15.04 -11.54 25.65
C GLU A 246 -15.89 -11.86 26.90
N GLY A 247 -17.12 -11.36 27.01
CA GLY A 247 -17.98 -11.51 28.20
C GLY A 247 -17.53 -10.70 29.42
N LYS A 248 -16.55 -9.80 29.27
CA LYS A 248 -15.92 -9.04 30.36
C LYS A 248 -16.67 -7.74 30.66
N LEU A 249 -17.98 -7.82 30.89
CA LEU A 249 -18.87 -6.65 31.04
C LEU A 249 -18.45 -5.67 32.15
N LYS A 250 -17.90 -6.17 33.26
CA LYS A 250 -17.38 -5.31 34.35
C LYS A 250 -16.24 -4.41 33.86
N ARG A 251 -15.34 -4.94 33.03
CA ARG A 251 -14.24 -4.18 32.44
C ARG A 251 -14.73 -3.24 31.35
N ALA A 252 -15.74 -3.63 30.57
CA ALA A 252 -16.37 -2.76 29.58
C ALA A 252 -16.96 -1.50 30.25
N LYS A 253 -17.65 -1.65 31.39
CA LYS A 253 -18.16 -0.53 32.20
C LYS A 253 -17.03 0.37 32.74
N GLU A 254 -15.91 -0.21 33.12
CA GLU A 254 -14.77 0.59 33.59
C GLU A 254 -14.13 1.39 32.45
N MET A 255 -13.96 0.79 31.28
CA MET A 255 -13.47 1.47 30.08
C MET A 255 -14.38 2.64 29.66
N LEU A 256 -15.71 2.48 29.80
CA LEU A 256 -16.68 3.56 29.58
C LEU A 256 -16.45 4.75 30.54
N ARG A 257 -16.27 4.50 31.84
CA ARG A 257 -15.99 5.55 32.82
C ARG A 257 -14.67 6.27 32.55
N ILE A 258 -13.66 5.54 32.10
CA ILE A 258 -12.37 6.11 31.70
C ILE A 258 -12.57 7.04 30.49
N MET A 259 -13.33 6.61 29.49
CA MET A 259 -13.64 7.44 28.34
C MET A 259 -14.39 8.73 28.76
N GLU A 260 -15.38 8.62 29.64
CA GLU A 260 -16.12 9.76 30.20
C GLU A 260 -15.22 10.71 30.99
N SER A 261 -14.24 10.21 31.75
CA SER A 261 -13.31 11.05 32.51
C SER A 261 -12.35 11.85 31.62
N PHE A 262 -12.13 11.41 30.38
CA PHE A 262 -11.46 12.19 29.34
C PHE A 262 -12.38 13.19 28.61
N GLY A 263 -13.63 13.35 29.07
CA GLY A 263 -14.62 14.25 28.47
C GLY A 263 -15.24 13.69 27.17
N ILE A 264 -15.00 12.42 26.85
CA ILE A 264 -15.51 11.77 25.66
C ILE A 264 -16.85 11.12 25.99
N LYS A 265 -17.94 11.64 25.43
CA LYS A 265 -19.29 11.10 25.69
C LYS A 265 -19.51 9.80 24.93
N PRO A 266 -19.98 8.73 25.60
CA PRO A 266 -20.36 7.51 24.92
C PRO A 266 -21.46 7.77 23.89
N ASN A 267 -21.32 7.18 22.71
CA ASN A 267 -22.43 7.05 21.78
C ASN A 267 -22.87 5.58 21.72
N VAL A 268 -24.14 5.37 21.38
CA VAL A 268 -24.65 4.03 21.09
C VAL A 268 -24.23 3.72 19.65
N ALA A 269 -23.42 2.68 19.48
CA ALA A 269 -23.01 2.16 18.17
C ALA A 269 -23.92 1.03 17.73
#